data_AF-A0A7K9HTR2-F1
#
_entry.id   AF-A0A7K9HTR2-F1
#
_cell.length_a   1.000
_cell.length_b   1.000
_cell.length_c   1.000
_cell.angle_alpha   90.00
_cell.angle_beta   90.00
_cell.angle_gamma   90.00
#
_symmetry.space_group_name_H-M   'P 1'
#
loop_
_entity.id
_entity.type
_entity.pdbx_description
1 polymer ?
#
loop_
_entity_poly.entity_id
_entity_poly.type
_entity_poly.pdbx_seq_one_letter_code
_entity_poly.pdbx_strand_id
1 'polypeptide(L)'
;PLTLEEVRMLVELFYLPYHHGTLAQHLLEHFRWLWANSLSVGVPATAPDACGGTCWRGRAQLFQLLCTQICRLHSHFVSSAGRALLYDLHPYLWDIRNMLLAASAFVLWLGCRSITAPVLLGGDAEPWACRGGLFGELQALLPVGNSCDLFYHPPPLFPSSQLFLLRPLLPLDKEEASLNFSLGQTGQQLSSASALVGRLLGSFLSLSPEYMFVLEDEDGPCGYAAGALCAEGFLQQRDSSWLPAIRHKYPRDLGAGAAALGQDVLEEALLFFHADPPSIPLPVLRRFPSLVQLGTAPRVLDVGASRSLAICLLSALRANGSRGVFCQVSAADQQQLSFYSKLG
;
A
#
# COMPACT_ATOMS: atom_id res chain seq x y z
N PRO A 1 -17.36 3.26 -26.06
CA PRO A 1 -17.33 4.74 -26.22
C PRO A 1 -17.64 5.36 -24.86
N LEU A 2 -16.97 6.47 -24.49
CA LEU A 2 -17.22 7.16 -23.22
C LEU A 2 -18.71 7.54 -23.08
N THR A 3 -19.27 7.29 -21.90
CA THR A 3 -20.65 7.66 -21.60
C THR A 3 -20.75 9.13 -21.22
N LEU A 4 -21.95 9.72 -21.32
CA LEU A 4 -22.19 11.10 -20.91
C LEU A 4 -21.88 11.32 -19.42
N GLU A 5 -22.15 10.32 -18.58
CA GLU A 5 -21.85 10.36 -17.15
C GLU A 5 -20.34 10.38 -16.90
N GLU A 6 -19.55 9.59 -17.61
CA GLU A 6 -18.09 9.61 -17.49
C GLU A 6 -17.48 10.93 -17.95
N VAL A 7 -18.00 11.52 -19.02
CA VAL A 7 -17.55 12.85 -19.46
C VAL A 7 -17.91 13.91 -18.42
N ARG A 8 -19.09 13.82 -17.78
CA ARG A 8 -19.44 14.71 -16.65
C ARG A 8 -18.51 14.53 -15.47
N MET A 9 -18.18 13.29 -15.10
CA MET A 9 -17.21 13.02 -14.03
C MET A 9 -15.84 13.63 -14.35
N LEU A 10 -15.35 13.52 -15.59
CA LEU A 10 -14.10 14.16 -16.03
C LEU A 10 -14.13 15.68 -15.80
N VAL A 11 -15.22 16.34 -16.21
CA VAL A 11 -15.40 17.79 -16.04
C VAL A 11 -15.47 18.17 -14.56
N GLU A 12 -16.11 17.36 -13.72
CA GLU A 12 -16.21 17.63 -12.28
C GLU A 12 -14.87 17.43 -11.55
N LEU A 13 -14.03 16.49 -12.01
CA LEU A 13 -12.66 16.28 -11.50
C LEU A 13 -11.71 17.43 -11.90
N PHE A 14 -11.88 17.97 -13.11
CA PHE A 14 -11.03 19.03 -13.68
C PHE A 14 -11.84 20.30 -14.01
N TYR A 15 -12.54 20.83 -13.00
CA TYR A 15 -13.56 21.86 -13.22
C TYR A 15 -12.99 23.25 -13.55
N LEU A 16 -12.46 23.96 -12.55
CA LEU A 16 -11.88 25.29 -12.71
C LEU A 16 -10.64 25.44 -11.84
N PRO A 17 -9.73 26.39 -12.13
CA PRO A 17 -8.50 26.58 -11.35
C PRO A 17 -8.71 26.85 -9.85
N TYR A 18 -9.82 27.50 -9.49
CA TYR A 18 -10.14 27.91 -8.13
C TYR A 18 -11.39 27.24 -7.55
N HIS A 19 -12.08 26.41 -8.34
CA HIS A 19 -13.30 25.74 -7.90
C HIS A 19 -13.30 24.28 -8.37
N HIS A 20 -13.55 23.38 -7.43
CA HIS A 20 -13.78 21.97 -7.72
C HIS A 20 -15.20 21.75 -8.20
N GLY A 21 -15.42 20.75 -9.06
CA GLY A 21 -16.75 20.26 -9.36
C GLY A 21 -17.40 19.61 -8.13
N THR A 22 -18.70 19.44 -8.18
CA THR A 22 -19.53 18.85 -7.09
C THR A 22 -19.00 17.49 -6.62
N LEU A 23 -18.66 16.58 -7.54
CA LEU A 23 -18.09 15.28 -7.20
C LEU A 23 -16.74 15.39 -6.48
N ALA A 24 -15.84 16.24 -6.98
CA ALA A 24 -14.53 16.47 -6.36
C ALA A 24 -14.67 17.09 -4.95
N GLN A 25 -15.61 18.02 -4.77
CA GLN A 25 -15.93 18.59 -3.45
C GLN A 25 -16.46 17.53 -2.49
N HIS A 26 -17.45 16.74 -2.90
CA HIS A 26 -17.98 15.65 -2.08
C HIS A 26 -16.89 14.64 -1.70
N LEU A 27 -16.02 14.28 -2.63
CA LEU A 27 -14.91 13.37 -2.37
C LEU A 27 -13.99 13.92 -1.27
N LEU A 28 -13.60 15.19 -1.36
CA LEU A 28 -12.76 15.86 -0.36
C LEU A 28 -13.46 16.00 0.99
N GLU A 29 -14.75 16.35 1.00
CA GLU A 29 -15.57 16.45 2.21
C GLU A 29 -15.71 15.10 2.91
N HIS A 30 -15.98 14.04 2.14
CA HIS A 30 -16.01 12.68 2.68
C HIS A 30 -14.67 12.30 3.29
N PHE A 31 -13.57 12.56 2.59
CA PHE A 31 -12.24 12.21 3.08
C PHE A 31 -11.86 12.98 4.36
N ARG A 32 -12.04 14.30 4.38
CA ARG A 32 -11.80 15.15 5.57
C ARG A 32 -12.62 14.71 6.78
N TRP A 33 -13.90 14.40 6.55
CA TRP A 33 -14.77 13.96 7.65
C TRP A 33 -14.38 12.58 8.17
N LEU A 34 -14.08 11.62 7.28
CA LEU A 34 -13.66 10.27 7.67
C LEU A 34 -12.37 10.30 8.48
N TRP A 35 -11.45 11.18 8.10
CA TRP A 35 -10.23 11.44 8.85
C TRP A 35 -10.53 11.96 10.27
N ALA A 36 -11.29 13.05 10.37
CA ALA A 36 -11.60 13.71 11.64
C ALA A 36 -12.37 12.82 12.62
N ASN A 37 -13.20 11.90 12.10
CA ASN A 37 -14.04 11.01 12.90
C ASN A 37 -13.47 9.58 12.98
N SER A 38 -12.20 9.37 12.65
CA SER A 38 -11.57 8.04 12.67
C SER A 38 -11.53 7.40 14.07
N LEU A 39 -11.50 8.21 15.14
CA LEU A 39 -11.54 7.74 16.53
C LEU A 39 -12.88 7.08 16.90
N SER A 40 -13.97 7.47 16.23
CA SER A 40 -15.31 6.91 16.49
C SER A 40 -15.47 5.46 16.04
N VAL A 41 -14.52 4.92 15.26
CA VAL A 41 -14.54 3.53 14.79
C VAL A 41 -14.02 2.55 15.84
N GLY A 42 -13.11 2.99 16.71
CA GLY A 42 -12.49 2.16 17.75
C GLY A 42 -13.35 1.90 18.98
N VAL A 43 -14.55 2.49 19.07
CA VAL A 43 -15.46 2.32 20.21
C VAL A 43 -16.29 1.03 20.00
N PRO A 44 -16.25 0.06 20.94
CA PRO A 44 -17.03 -1.16 20.83
C PRO A 44 -18.54 -0.86 20.84
N ALA A 45 -19.30 -1.65 20.08
CA ALA A 45 -20.73 -1.45 19.79
C ALA A 45 -21.67 -1.46 21.03
N THR A 46 -21.14 -1.71 22.22
CA THR A 46 -21.87 -1.72 23.50
C THR A 46 -22.05 -0.34 24.13
N ALA A 47 -21.43 0.72 23.57
CA ALA A 47 -21.61 2.10 24.02
C ALA A 47 -22.85 2.76 23.39
N PRO A 48 -23.53 3.70 24.08
CA PRO A 48 -24.73 4.38 23.58
C PRO A 48 -24.48 5.20 22.28
N ASP A 49 -23.21 5.45 21.92
CA ASP A 49 -22.78 6.17 20.72
C ASP A 49 -22.54 5.27 19.49
N ALA A 50 -23.14 4.07 19.45
CA ALA A 50 -23.00 3.10 18.35
C ALA A 50 -23.38 3.68 16.95
N CYS A 51 -24.14 4.77 16.90
CA CYS A 51 -24.49 5.51 15.68
C CYS A 51 -23.26 6.14 14.99
N GLY A 52 -22.24 6.57 15.75
CA GLY A 52 -21.05 7.20 15.18
C GLY A 52 -20.25 6.25 14.29
N GLY A 53 -20.04 5.02 14.75
CA GLY A 53 -19.31 3.99 14.00
C GLY A 53 -20.06 3.47 12.77
N THR A 54 -21.39 3.36 12.82
CA THR A 54 -22.21 2.97 11.65
C THR A 54 -22.28 4.08 10.61
N CYS A 55 -22.42 5.34 11.03
CA CYS A 55 -22.34 6.51 10.16
C CYS A 55 -20.98 6.60 9.47
N TRP A 56 -19.89 6.37 10.23
CA TRP A 56 -18.55 6.34 9.66
C TRP A 56 -18.38 5.25 8.61
N ARG A 57 -18.81 4.01 8.90
CA ARG A 57 -18.75 2.90 7.94
C ARG A 57 -19.58 3.17 6.69
N GLY A 58 -20.80 3.71 6.83
CA GLY A 58 -21.63 4.08 5.67
C GLY A 58 -20.98 5.16 4.80
N ARG A 59 -20.40 6.19 5.43
CA ARG A 59 -19.68 7.24 4.69
C ARG A 59 -18.39 6.74 4.05
N ALA A 60 -17.69 5.79 4.69
CA ALA A 60 -16.50 5.15 4.13
C ALA A 60 -16.86 4.33 2.88
N GLN A 61 -17.95 3.56 2.91
CA GLN A 61 -18.43 2.82 1.74
C GLN A 61 -18.78 3.75 0.57
N LEU A 62 -19.43 4.89 0.84
CA LEU A 62 -19.71 5.90 -0.18
C LEU A 62 -18.43 6.47 -0.79
N PHE A 63 -17.43 6.80 0.04
CA PHE A 63 -16.13 7.27 -0.43
C PHE A 63 -15.41 6.24 -1.31
N GLN A 64 -15.44 4.97 -0.90
CA GLN A 64 -14.87 3.87 -1.68
C GLN A 64 -15.59 3.70 -3.03
N LEU A 65 -16.93 3.77 -3.03
CA LEU A 65 -17.71 3.70 -4.27
C LEU A 65 -17.26 4.79 -5.25
N LEU A 66 -17.13 6.04 -4.79
CA LEU A 66 -16.64 7.16 -5.61
C LEU A 66 -15.22 6.90 -6.13
N CYS A 67 -14.31 6.43 -5.28
CA CYS A 67 -12.94 6.08 -5.70
C CYS A 67 -12.93 4.99 -6.78
N THR A 68 -13.75 3.94 -6.63
CA THR A 68 -13.85 2.85 -7.60
C THR A 68 -14.46 3.32 -8.92
N GLN A 69 -15.45 4.22 -8.89
CA GLN A 69 -16.03 4.81 -10.11
C GLN A 69 -14.98 5.62 -10.88
N ILE A 70 -14.16 6.42 -10.20
CA ILE A 70 -13.10 7.21 -10.86
C ILE A 70 -11.99 6.29 -11.41
N CYS A 71 -11.62 5.23 -10.67
CA CYS A 71 -10.64 4.25 -11.17
C CYS A 71 -11.15 3.50 -12.41
N ARG A 72 -12.44 3.15 -12.44
CA ARG A 72 -13.10 2.57 -13.63
C ARG A 72 -13.15 3.54 -14.80
N LEU A 73 -13.46 4.81 -14.53
CA LEU A 73 -13.40 5.88 -15.54
C LEU A 73 -12.01 5.97 -16.17
N HIS A 74 -10.92 5.86 -15.40
CA HIS A 74 -9.56 5.86 -15.96
C HIS A 74 -9.36 4.67 -16.90
N SER A 75 -9.70 3.44 -16.47
CA SER A 75 -9.58 2.25 -17.31
C SER A 75 -10.37 2.36 -18.61
N HIS A 76 -11.63 2.81 -18.52
CA HIS A 76 -12.47 3.00 -19.70
C HIS A 76 -11.96 4.13 -20.60
N PHE A 77 -11.46 5.24 -20.03
CA PHE A 77 -10.82 6.33 -20.78
C PHE A 77 -9.59 5.85 -21.56
N VAL A 78 -8.70 5.06 -20.94
CA VAL A 78 -7.54 4.48 -21.62
C VAL A 78 -7.95 3.56 -22.77
N SER A 79 -9.01 2.77 -22.59
CA SER A 79 -9.47 1.81 -23.61
C SER A 79 -10.26 2.43 -24.77
N SER A 80 -10.94 3.57 -24.55
CA SER A 80 -11.97 4.07 -25.47
C SER A 80 -11.72 5.47 -26.04
N ALA A 81 -10.84 6.28 -25.43
CA ALA A 81 -10.57 7.64 -25.89
C ALA A 81 -9.73 7.65 -27.17
N GLY A 82 -9.93 8.69 -28.00
CA GLY A 82 -9.05 8.95 -29.14
C GLY A 82 -7.62 9.26 -28.67
N ARG A 83 -6.61 8.82 -29.43
CA ARG A 83 -5.19 8.94 -29.05
C ARG A 83 -4.76 10.36 -28.66
N ALA A 84 -5.26 11.39 -29.36
CA ALA A 84 -4.95 12.78 -29.05
C ALA A 84 -5.41 13.18 -27.64
N LEU A 85 -6.68 12.94 -27.31
CA LEU A 85 -7.23 13.23 -25.98
C LEU A 85 -6.59 12.37 -24.88
N LEU A 86 -6.27 11.12 -25.21
CA LEU A 86 -5.64 10.21 -24.27
C LEU A 86 -4.29 10.75 -23.81
N TYR A 87 -3.38 11.10 -24.72
CA TYR A 87 -2.05 11.54 -24.33
C TYR A 87 -2.04 12.89 -23.60
N ASP A 88 -2.97 13.80 -23.92
CA ASP A 88 -3.06 15.10 -23.26
C ASP A 88 -3.61 14.98 -21.82
N LEU A 89 -4.63 14.14 -21.59
CA LEU A 89 -5.31 14.03 -20.29
C LEU A 89 -4.81 12.88 -19.40
N HIS A 90 -4.13 11.88 -19.97
CA HIS A 90 -3.67 10.71 -19.22
C HIS A 90 -2.81 11.05 -17.99
N PRO A 91 -1.82 11.98 -18.03
CA PRO A 91 -1.01 12.28 -16.86
C PRO A 91 -1.85 12.69 -15.65
N TYR A 92 -2.82 13.58 -15.87
CA TYR A 92 -3.69 14.11 -14.82
C TYR A 92 -4.63 13.04 -14.26
N LEU A 93 -5.21 12.21 -15.13
CA LEU A 93 -6.10 11.13 -14.72
C LEU A 93 -5.36 10.01 -13.99
N TRP A 94 -4.16 9.68 -14.44
CA TRP A 94 -3.30 8.69 -13.81
C TRP A 94 -2.89 9.14 -12.40
N ASP A 95 -2.51 10.41 -12.23
CA ASP A 95 -2.18 11.02 -10.94
C ASP A 95 -3.36 10.95 -9.95
N ILE A 96 -4.55 11.40 -10.37
CA ILE A 96 -5.75 11.36 -9.51
C ILE A 96 -6.10 9.92 -9.14
N ARG A 97 -6.10 9.00 -10.12
CA ARG A 97 -6.40 7.59 -9.88
C ARG A 97 -5.45 6.99 -8.83
N ASN A 98 -4.15 7.21 -8.96
CA ASN A 98 -3.16 6.67 -8.01
C ASN A 98 -3.33 7.25 -6.60
N MET A 99 -3.64 8.55 -6.49
CA MET A 99 -3.92 9.17 -5.19
C MET A 99 -5.20 8.62 -4.55
N LEU A 100 -6.24 8.38 -5.35
CA LEU A 100 -7.49 7.80 -4.86
C LEU A 100 -7.31 6.33 -4.44
N LEU A 101 -6.47 5.55 -5.14
CA LEU A 101 -6.09 4.20 -4.71
C LEU A 101 -5.44 4.23 -3.31
N ALA A 102 -4.46 5.12 -3.11
CA ALA A 102 -3.80 5.29 -1.81
C ALA A 102 -4.77 5.79 -0.72
N ALA A 103 -5.60 6.80 -1.03
CA ALA A 103 -6.56 7.37 -0.08
C ALA A 103 -7.66 6.37 0.31
N SER A 104 -8.20 5.60 -0.63
CA SER A 104 -9.19 4.56 -0.37
C SER A 104 -8.65 3.48 0.58
N ALA A 105 -7.43 3.00 0.31
CA ALA A 105 -6.77 2.01 1.17
C ALA A 105 -6.44 2.56 2.56
N PHE A 106 -6.04 3.82 2.63
CA PHE A 106 -5.78 4.50 3.89
C PHE A 106 -7.06 4.65 4.73
N VAL A 107 -8.19 5.02 4.11
CA VAL A 107 -9.50 5.05 4.78
C VAL A 107 -9.89 3.67 5.27
N LEU A 108 -9.75 2.62 4.45
CA LEU A 108 -10.01 1.25 4.88
C LEU A 108 -9.19 0.88 6.12
N TRP A 109 -7.91 1.23 6.11
CA TRP A 109 -7.02 0.99 7.23
C TRP A 109 -7.45 1.75 8.50
N LEU A 110 -7.89 3.01 8.38
CA LEU A 110 -8.48 3.74 9.51
C LEU A 110 -9.66 2.96 10.12
N GLY A 111 -10.47 2.32 9.27
CA GLY A 111 -11.63 1.53 9.66
C GLY A 111 -11.31 0.22 10.39
N CYS A 112 -10.10 -0.32 10.18
CA CYS A 112 -9.63 -1.57 10.80
C CYS A 112 -8.94 -1.37 12.16
N ARG A 113 -8.83 -0.12 12.64
CA ARG A 113 -8.05 0.19 13.86
C ARG A 113 -8.76 -0.21 15.15
N SER A 114 -8.03 -0.88 16.03
CA SER A 114 -8.28 -0.98 17.48
C SER A 114 -7.39 -0.02 18.30
N ILE A 115 -6.64 0.87 17.64
CA ILE A 115 -5.60 1.71 18.26
C ILE A 115 -6.20 3.02 18.77
N THR A 116 -5.94 3.34 20.04
CA THR A 116 -6.50 4.46 20.83
C THR A 116 -5.72 5.77 20.72
N ALA A 117 -4.61 5.81 19.97
CA ALA A 117 -3.78 6.99 19.87
C ALA A 117 -4.38 8.04 18.91
N PRO A 118 -4.46 9.32 19.31
CA PRO A 118 -4.89 10.37 18.41
C PRO A 118 -3.92 10.46 17.24
N VAL A 119 -4.47 10.39 16.02
CA VAL A 119 -3.69 10.65 14.81
C VAL A 119 -3.28 12.11 14.85
N LEU A 120 -1.99 12.37 15.04
CA LEU A 120 -1.47 13.73 15.07
C LEU A 120 -1.53 14.28 13.64
N LEU A 121 -2.42 15.25 13.42
CA LEU A 121 -2.35 16.14 12.25
C LEU A 121 -1.07 16.97 12.38
N GLY A 122 0.05 16.41 11.95
CA GLY A 122 1.26 17.19 11.70
C GLY A 122 0.98 18.06 10.48
N GLY A 123 0.60 19.31 10.71
CA GLY A 123 0.52 20.36 9.68
C GLY A 123 1.90 20.76 9.17
N ASP A 124 2.73 19.78 8.82
CA ASP A 124 4.09 19.99 8.35
C ASP A 124 4.10 20.30 6.84
N ALA A 125 3.01 20.01 6.11
CA ALA A 125 2.91 20.28 4.68
C ALA A 125 2.78 21.78 4.42
N GLU A 126 3.86 22.38 3.91
CA GLU A 126 3.85 23.78 3.50
C GLU A 126 2.80 23.99 2.38
N PRO A 127 1.97 25.05 2.43
CA PRO A 127 0.85 25.24 1.51
C PRO A 127 1.25 25.28 0.02
N TRP A 128 2.49 25.69 -0.28
CA TRP A 128 3.05 25.77 -1.64
C TRP A 128 3.66 24.46 -2.15
N ALA A 129 3.83 23.45 -1.29
CA ALA A 129 4.33 22.14 -1.69
C ALA A 129 3.27 21.29 -2.42
N CYS A 130 1.98 21.59 -2.18
CA CYS A 130 0.86 20.90 -2.79
C CYS A 130 0.52 21.54 -4.14
N ARG A 131 0.39 20.74 -5.21
CA ARG A 131 -0.12 21.23 -6.50
C ARG A 131 -1.55 21.78 -6.30
N GLY A 132 -1.92 22.84 -7.01
CA GLY A 132 -3.32 23.28 -7.00
C GLY A 132 -4.28 22.20 -7.53
N GLY A 133 -5.57 22.33 -7.24
CA GLY A 133 -6.61 21.41 -7.70
C GLY A 133 -6.79 20.17 -6.81
N LEU A 134 -7.63 19.24 -7.27
CA LEU A 134 -8.05 18.07 -6.48
C LEU A 134 -6.86 17.20 -6.02
N PHE A 135 -5.88 16.99 -6.90
CA PHE A 135 -4.72 16.15 -6.62
C PHE A 135 -3.94 16.64 -5.39
N GLY A 136 -3.57 17.92 -5.36
CA GLY A 136 -2.77 18.40 -4.23
C GLY A 136 -3.57 18.62 -2.95
N GLU A 137 -4.89 18.83 -3.03
CA GLU A 137 -5.73 18.76 -1.83
C GLU A 137 -5.79 17.33 -1.26
N LEU A 138 -5.90 16.30 -2.10
CA LEU A 138 -5.80 14.91 -1.65
C LEU A 138 -4.42 14.58 -1.08
N GLN A 139 -3.37 15.10 -1.71
CA GLN A 139 -1.99 14.98 -1.23
C GLN A 139 -1.81 15.60 0.15
N ALA A 140 -2.33 16.81 0.36
CA ALA A 140 -2.26 17.53 1.63
C ALA A 140 -3.01 16.82 2.77
N LEU A 141 -4.06 16.07 2.43
CA LEU A 141 -4.87 15.34 3.40
C LEU A 141 -4.25 14.00 3.82
N LEU A 142 -3.36 13.43 2.99
CA LEU A 142 -2.62 12.23 3.37
C LEU A 142 -1.41 12.61 4.22
N PRO A 143 -1.14 11.89 5.33
CA PRO A 143 -0.04 12.15 6.25
C PRO A 143 1.27 11.58 5.68
N VAL A 144 1.61 11.96 4.45
CA VAL A 144 2.89 11.64 3.83
C VAL A 144 3.70 12.91 3.98
N GLY A 145 4.91 12.82 4.55
CA GLY A 145 5.72 14.01 4.84
C GLY A 145 6.02 14.86 3.60
N ASN A 146 6.80 15.92 3.76
CA ASN A 146 7.07 16.91 2.72
C ASN A 146 7.93 16.41 1.54
N SER A 147 8.10 15.10 1.37
CA SER A 147 8.82 14.50 0.26
C SER A 147 7.97 14.57 -1.00
N CYS A 148 8.11 15.69 -1.71
CA CYS A 148 7.60 15.91 -3.05
C CYS A 148 7.90 14.71 -3.98
N ASP A 149 9.10 14.15 -3.90
CA ASP A 149 9.58 13.09 -4.81
C ASP A 149 8.67 11.86 -4.87
N LEU A 150 7.95 11.53 -3.79
CA LEU A 150 6.94 10.45 -3.78
C LEU A 150 5.82 10.66 -4.81
N PHE A 151 5.56 11.91 -5.18
CA PHE A 151 4.45 12.32 -6.04
C PHE A 151 4.91 12.80 -7.43
N TYR A 152 6.19 13.12 -7.63
CA TYR A 152 6.69 13.66 -8.89
C TYR A 152 7.28 12.57 -9.79
N HIS A 153 6.44 12.00 -10.64
CA HIS A 153 6.92 11.03 -11.62
C HIS A 153 6.18 11.08 -12.95
N PRO A 154 6.91 10.87 -14.07
CA PRO A 154 6.26 10.80 -15.37
C PRO A 154 5.33 9.58 -15.40
N PRO A 155 4.09 9.73 -15.93
CA PRO A 155 3.23 8.59 -16.20
C PRO A 155 3.89 7.65 -17.21
N PRO A 156 3.52 6.36 -17.23
CA PRO A 156 4.04 5.44 -18.21
C PRO A 156 3.70 5.91 -19.62
N LEU A 157 4.65 5.76 -20.56
CA LEU A 157 4.46 6.12 -21.97
C LEU A 157 3.29 5.35 -22.62
N PHE A 158 3.04 4.14 -22.11
CA PHE A 158 1.94 3.29 -22.54
C PHE A 158 0.94 3.15 -21.39
N PRO A 159 -0.23 3.80 -21.49
CA PRO A 159 -1.23 3.74 -20.45
C PRO A 159 -1.80 2.32 -20.36
N SER A 160 -1.89 1.80 -19.14
CA SER A 160 -2.52 0.51 -18.86
C SER A 160 -3.98 0.71 -18.45
N SER A 161 -4.88 -0.12 -18.97
CA SER A 161 -6.28 -0.18 -18.54
C SER A 161 -6.49 -1.14 -17.36
N GLN A 162 -5.44 -1.72 -16.80
CA GLN A 162 -5.53 -2.62 -15.65
C GLN A 162 -6.17 -1.90 -14.45
N LEU A 163 -7.13 -2.57 -13.82
CA LEU A 163 -7.71 -2.11 -12.57
C LEU A 163 -6.91 -2.69 -11.41
N PHE A 164 -6.72 -1.87 -10.38
CA PHE A 164 -6.09 -2.30 -9.14
C PHE A 164 -7.02 -2.00 -7.98
N LEU A 165 -7.02 -2.90 -7.00
CA LEU A 165 -7.63 -2.70 -5.70
C LEU A 165 -6.52 -2.69 -4.65
N LEU A 166 -6.42 -1.59 -3.90
CA LEU A 166 -5.50 -1.49 -2.78
C LEU A 166 -6.30 -1.59 -1.48
N ARG A 167 -5.93 -2.53 -0.60
CA ARG A 167 -6.64 -2.78 0.66
C ARG A 167 -5.71 -3.26 1.78
N PRO A 168 -6.08 -3.08 3.05
CA PRO A 168 -5.41 -3.73 4.17
C PRO A 168 -5.53 -5.26 4.08
N LEU A 169 -4.58 -5.95 4.70
CA LEU A 169 -4.61 -7.42 4.80
C LEU A 169 -5.83 -7.89 5.61
N LEU A 170 -6.63 -8.78 5.02
CA LEU A 170 -7.74 -9.44 5.70
C LEU A 170 -7.27 -10.74 6.38
N PRO A 171 -7.97 -11.21 7.44
CA PRO A 171 -7.63 -12.48 8.08
C PRO A 171 -7.70 -13.68 7.13
N LEU A 172 -8.62 -13.68 6.14
CA LEU A 172 -8.71 -14.73 5.13
C LEU A 172 -7.46 -14.77 4.23
N ASP A 173 -6.88 -13.61 3.94
CA ASP A 173 -5.66 -13.54 3.15
C ASP A 173 -4.46 -14.15 3.88
N LYS A 174 -4.49 -14.35 5.21
CA LYS A 174 -3.35 -14.99 5.88
C LYS A 174 -3.10 -16.40 5.37
N GLU A 175 -4.16 -17.10 4.96
CA GLU A 175 -4.06 -18.42 4.36
C GLU A 175 -3.75 -18.33 2.85
N GLU A 176 -4.40 -17.42 2.11
CA GLU A 176 -4.19 -17.27 0.66
C GLU A 176 -2.88 -16.55 0.29
N ALA A 177 -2.45 -15.53 1.03
CA ALA A 177 -1.18 -14.83 0.85
C ALA A 177 0.02 -15.75 1.08
N SER A 178 -0.14 -16.76 1.95
CA SER A 178 0.86 -17.83 2.12
C SER A 178 1.01 -18.72 0.88
N LEU A 179 0.02 -18.70 -0.01
CA LEU A 179 -0.08 -19.54 -1.22
C LEU A 179 0.13 -18.76 -2.52
N ASN A 180 -0.26 -17.48 -2.59
CA ASN A 180 -0.39 -16.72 -3.85
C ASN A 180 0.60 -15.56 -4.02
N PHE A 181 1.31 -15.10 -2.98
CA PHE A 181 2.35 -14.06 -3.13
C PHE A 181 3.60 -14.54 -3.86
N SER A 182 3.64 -15.82 -4.25
CA SER A 182 4.61 -16.39 -5.16
C SER A 182 4.51 -15.73 -6.53
N LEU A 183 5.20 -14.62 -6.68
CA LEU A 183 5.70 -13.96 -7.90
C LEU A 183 5.51 -14.74 -9.22
N GLY A 184 4.26 -14.86 -9.70
CA GLY A 184 3.94 -15.36 -11.04
C GLY A 184 4.37 -16.80 -11.37
N GLN A 185 4.42 -17.73 -10.40
CA GLN A 185 4.59 -19.14 -10.71
C GLN A 185 3.31 -19.92 -10.42
N THR A 186 2.50 -20.06 -11.46
CA THR A 186 1.40 -21.03 -11.49
C THR A 186 1.97 -22.44 -11.41
N GLY A 187 1.83 -23.07 -10.24
CA GLY A 187 1.65 -24.52 -10.19
C GLY A 187 2.81 -25.42 -9.74
N GLN A 188 3.82 -24.98 -8.98
CA GLN A 188 4.83 -25.93 -8.48
C GLN A 188 5.24 -25.74 -7.00
N GLN A 189 4.94 -26.78 -6.22
CA GLN A 189 5.35 -27.11 -4.85
C GLN A 189 4.97 -26.11 -3.74
N LEU A 190 3.89 -26.42 -3.00
CA LEU A 190 3.43 -25.66 -1.82
C LEU A 190 4.52 -25.46 -0.74
N SER A 191 5.54 -26.32 -0.68
CA SER A 191 6.62 -26.24 0.32
C SER A 191 7.62 -25.10 0.05
N SER A 192 8.06 -24.91 -1.20
CA SER A 192 9.02 -23.86 -1.57
C SER A 192 8.37 -22.48 -1.60
N ALA A 193 7.13 -22.39 -2.08
CA ALA A 193 6.34 -21.15 -2.07
C ALA A 193 6.05 -20.67 -0.64
N SER A 194 5.67 -21.58 0.27
CA SER A 194 5.43 -21.23 1.68
C SER A 194 6.72 -20.78 2.39
N ALA A 195 7.87 -21.36 2.05
CA ALA A 195 9.17 -20.94 2.59
C ALA A 195 9.58 -19.54 2.09
N LEU A 196 9.32 -19.20 0.82
CA LEU A 196 9.57 -17.85 0.30
C LEU A 196 8.69 -16.78 0.94
N VAL A 197 7.39 -17.04 1.08
CA VAL A 197 6.49 -16.10 1.77
C VAL A 197 6.90 -15.99 3.24
N GLY A 198 7.32 -17.10 3.86
CA GLY A 198 7.94 -17.09 5.19
C GLY A 198 9.16 -16.18 5.26
N ARG A 199 10.07 -16.25 4.27
CA ARG A 199 11.27 -15.42 4.18
C ARG A 199 10.97 -13.93 4.08
N LEU A 200 10.03 -13.57 3.20
CA LEU A 200 9.78 -12.16 2.83
C LEU A 200 8.77 -11.47 3.74
N LEU A 201 7.69 -12.16 4.11
CA LEU A 201 6.52 -11.56 4.75
C LEU A 201 6.19 -12.20 6.10
N GLY A 202 6.73 -13.38 6.40
CA GLY A 202 6.34 -14.17 7.57
C GLY A 202 6.49 -13.42 8.90
N SER A 203 7.56 -12.64 9.08
CA SER A 203 7.76 -11.84 10.29
C SER A 203 6.72 -10.73 10.42
N PHE A 204 6.39 -10.05 9.33
CA PHE A 204 5.38 -8.98 9.33
C PHE A 204 3.97 -9.53 9.54
N LEU A 205 3.62 -10.67 8.91
CA LEU A 205 2.33 -11.34 9.09
C LEU A 205 2.06 -11.73 10.56
N SER A 206 3.11 -12.14 11.27
CA SER A 206 3.02 -12.60 12.65
C SER A 206 3.12 -11.46 13.67
N LEU A 207 3.97 -10.46 13.43
CA LEU A 207 4.33 -9.46 14.45
C LEU A 207 3.68 -8.09 14.22
N SER A 208 3.41 -7.71 12.96
CA SER A 208 2.84 -6.40 12.62
C SER A 208 1.83 -6.45 11.46
N PRO A 209 0.78 -7.29 11.55
CA PRO A 209 -0.22 -7.41 10.50
C PRO A 209 -1.01 -6.10 10.26
N GLU A 210 -1.07 -5.21 11.25
CA GLU A 210 -1.80 -3.94 11.18
C GLU A 210 -1.20 -2.92 10.21
N TYR A 211 0.04 -3.11 9.74
CA TYR A 211 0.68 -2.29 8.71
C TYR A 211 0.97 -3.09 7.44
N MET A 212 0.09 -4.03 7.10
CA MET A 212 0.17 -4.79 5.86
C MET A 212 -0.95 -4.42 4.90
N PHE A 213 -0.56 -4.16 3.66
CA PHE A 213 -1.42 -3.82 2.54
C PHE A 213 -1.16 -4.78 1.38
N VAL A 214 -2.23 -5.08 0.66
CA VAL A 214 -2.23 -5.94 -0.53
C VAL A 214 -2.78 -5.12 -1.69
N LEU A 215 -2.09 -5.23 -2.82
CA LEU A 215 -2.52 -4.75 -4.11
C LEU A 215 -3.00 -5.95 -4.92
N GLU A 216 -4.21 -5.86 -5.43
CA GLU A 216 -4.85 -6.89 -6.26
C GLU A 216 -5.12 -6.34 -7.65
N ASP A 217 -4.88 -7.18 -8.66
CA ASP A 217 -5.34 -7.00 -10.02
C ASP A 217 -6.48 -7.99 -10.33
N GLU A 218 -6.95 -8.00 -11.58
CA GLU A 218 -7.97 -8.95 -12.05
C GLU A 218 -7.54 -10.43 -11.91
N ASP A 219 -6.23 -10.70 -11.83
CA ASP A 219 -5.63 -12.03 -11.66
C ASP A 219 -5.29 -12.34 -10.19
N GLY A 220 -5.76 -11.52 -9.23
CA GLY A 220 -5.56 -11.70 -7.79
C GLY A 220 -4.44 -10.84 -7.17
N PRO A 221 -3.88 -11.22 -6.01
CA PRO A 221 -2.87 -10.41 -5.32
C PRO A 221 -1.58 -10.31 -6.15
N CYS A 222 -1.18 -9.08 -6.45
CA CYS A 222 -0.07 -8.75 -7.34
C CYS A 222 0.98 -7.84 -6.69
N GLY A 223 0.77 -7.38 -5.46
CA GLY A 223 1.77 -6.60 -4.73
C GLY A 223 1.47 -6.47 -3.25
N TYR A 224 2.50 -6.23 -2.44
CA TYR A 224 2.39 -6.04 -1.01
C TYR A 224 3.18 -4.83 -0.54
N ALA A 225 2.72 -4.27 0.58
CA ALA A 225 3.48 -3.35 1.39
C ALA A 225 3.33 -3.77 2.85
N ALA A 226 4.44 -3.99 3.54
CA ALA A 226 4.47 -4.36 4.95
C ALA A 226 5.36 -3.37 5.71
N GLY A 227 4.94 -3.01 6.92
CA GLY A 227 5.72 -2.15 7.80
C GLY A 227 5.69 -2.59 9.25
N ALA A 228 6.63 -2.05 10.01
CA ALA A 228 6.68 -2.14 11.46
C ALA A 228 6.95 -0.75 12.03
N LEU A 229 6.09 -0.29 12.94
CA LEU A 229 6.20 1.05 13.52
C LEU A 229 7.47 1.23 14.35
N CYS A 230 7.81 0.25 15.18
CA CYS A 230 9.02 0.22 16.00
C CYS A 230 9.94 -0.91 15.52
N ALA A 231 10.93 -0.55 14.69
CA ALA A 231 11.87 -1.50 14.12
C ALA A 231 12.70 -2.21 15.19
N GLU A 232 13.11 -1.52 16.25
CA GLU A 232 13.88 -2.14 17.34
C GLU A 232 13.09 -3.26 18.03
N GLY A 233 11.86 -2.98 18.46
CA GLY A 233 10.99 -3.98 19.07
C GLY A 233 10.63 -5.11 18.11
N PHE A 234 10.37 -4.78 16.84
CA PHE A 234 10.09 -5.77 15.80
C PHE A 234 11.25 -6.73 15.57
N LEU A 235 12.49 -6.23 15.48
CA LEU A 235 13.68 -7.06 15.27
C LEU A 235 13.96 -7.93 16.50
N GLN A 236 13.81 -7.39 17.71
CA GLN A 236 13.94 -8.18 18.94
C GLN A 236 12.91 -9.31 19.02
N GLN A 237 11.65 -9.05 18.65
CA GLN A 237 10.60 -10.07 18.60
C GLN A 237 10.85 -11.08 17.49
N ARG A 238 11.30 -10.62 16.32
CA ARG A 238 11.68 -11.50 15.20
C ARG A 238 12.76 -12.49 15.64
N ASP A 239 13.78 -12.02 16.34
CA ASP A 239 14.93 -12.84 16.71
C ASP A 239 14.63 -13.76 17.91
N SER A 240 13.76 -13.34 18.84
CA SER A 240 13.43 -14.11 20.05
C SER A 240 12.28 -15.11 19.90
N SER A 241 11.27 -14.82 19.07
CA SER A 241 10.06 -15.66 18.96
C SER A 241 9.86 -16.24 17.57
N TRP A 242 9.93 -15.41 16.53
CA TRP A 242 9.57 -15.82 15.17
C TRP A 242 10.65 -16.69 14.50
N LEU A 243 11.92 -16.28 14.54
CA LEU A 243 13.04 -17.04 13.96
C LEU A 243 13.16 -18.44 14.58
N PRO A 244 13.10 -18.63 15.91
CA PRO A 244 13.10 -19.96 16.50
C PRO A 244 11.93 -20.84 16.04
N ALA A 245 10.71 -20.28 15.95
CA ALA A 245 9.54 -21.01 15.48
C ALA A 245 9.67 -21.44 14.00
N ILE A 246 10.20 -20.57 13.14
CA ILE A 246 10.45 -20.86 11.73
C ILE A 246 11.58 -21.87 11.55
N ARG A 247 12.67 -21.79 12.32
CA ARG A 247 13.75 -22.78 12.30
C ARG A 247 13.28 -24.17 12.74
N HIS A 248 12.29 -24.25 13.63
CA HIS A 248 11.65 -25.51 13.99
C HIS A 248 10.75 -26.05 12.87
N LYS A 249 9.99 -25.16 12.19
CA LYS A 249 9.16 -25.54 11.04
C LYS A 249 9.98 -25.97 9.82
N TYR A 250 11.16 -25.38 9.63
CA TYR A 250 12.05 -25.60 8.48
C TYR A 250 13.49 -25.92 8.95
N PRO A 251 13.77 -27.19 9.31
CA PRO A 251 15.11 -27.63 9.70
C PRO A 251 16.10 -27.64 8.52
N ARG A 252 17.40 -27.50 8.81
CA ARG A 252 18.48 -27.41 7.79
C ARG A 252 18.53 -28.64 6.86
N ASP A 253 18.21 -29.81 7.39
CA ASP A 253 18.34 -31.08 6.68
C ASP A 253 17.20 -31.32 5.67
N LEU A 254 16.17 -30.46 5.66
CA LEU A 254 15.01 -30.58 4.77
C LEU A 254 15.39 -30.43 3.29
N GLY A 255 16.51 -29.75 2.99
CA GLY A 255 17.03 -29.54 1.63
C GLY A 255 17.93 -30.66 1.08
N ALA A 256 18.24 -31.70 1.86
CA ALA A 256 19.26 -32.69 1.46
C ALA A 256 18.71 -33.90 0.65
N GLY A 257 17.39 -34.02 0.45
CA GLY A 257 16.76 -35.31 0.13
C GLY A 257 16.13 -35.53 -1.26
N ALA A 258 15.83 -34.50 -2.06
CA ALA A 258 15.04 -34.70 -3.29
C ALA A 258 15.51 -33.82 -4.46
N ALA A 259 16.01 -34.42 -5.53
CA ALA A 259 16.37 -33.69 -6.75
C ALA A 259 15.10 -33.31 -7.54
N ALA A 260 14.60 -32.09 -7.37
CA ALA A 260 13.51 -31.55 -8.20
C ALA A 260 13.62 -30.02 -8.38
N LEU A 261 13.09 -29.52 -9.51
CA LEU A 261 12.94 -28.10 -9.82
C LEU A 261 12.14 -27.39 -8.71
N GLY A 262 12.75 -26.37 -8.09
CA GLY A 262 12.19 -25.64 -6.93
C GLY A 262 13.04 -25.72 -5.66
N GLN A 263 14.08 -26.56 -5.64
CA GLN A 263 15.03 -26.69 -4.52
C GLN A 263 15.82 -25.40 -4.26
N ASP A 264 16.33 -24.73 -5.31
CA ASP A 264 17.20 -23.55 -5.18
C ASP A 264 16.55 -22.46 -4.32
N VAL A 265 15.26 -22.26 -4.51
CA VAL A 265 14.42 -21.28 -3.82
C VAL A 265 14.20 -21.64 -2.34
N LEU A 266 13.94 -22.92 -2.08
CA LEU A 266 13.77 -23.45 -0.73
C LEU A 266 15.09 -23.46 0.03
N GLU A 267 16.19 -23.83 -0.63
CA GLU A 267 17.55 -23.82 -0.10
C GLU A 267 17.99 -22.39 0.24
N GLU A 268 17.73 -21.41 -0.63
CA GLU A 268 17.99 -19.99 -0.35
C GLU A 268 17.15 -19.49 0.84
N ALA A 269 15.89 -19.91 0.97
CA ALA A 269 15.06 -19.59 2.12
C ALA A 269 15.55 -20.24 3.42
N LEU A 270 15.98 -21.50 3.37
CA LEU A 270 16.58 -22.21 4.49
C LEU A 270 17.89 -21.55 4.94
N LEU A 271 18.77 -21.20 3.99
CA LEU A 271 19.99 -20.44 4.26
C LEU A 271 19.66 -19.11 4.95
N PHE A 272 18.64 -18.38 4.49
CA PHE A 272 18.22 -17.14 5.12
C PHE A 272 17.71 -17.35 6.56
N PHE A 273 16.86 -18.35 6.82
CA PHE A 273 16.33 -18.60 8.17
C PHE A 273 17.42 -18.98 9.17
N HIS A 274 18.46 -19.67 8.69
CA HIS A 274 19.54 -20.19 9.52
C HIS A 274 20.79 -19.32 9.55
N ALA A 275 20.86 -18.29 8.71
CA ALA A 275 21.88 -17.26 8.75
C ALA A 275 21.69 -16.34 9.96
N ASP A 276 22.80 -15.74 10.42
CA ASP A 276 22.74 -14.71 11.44
C ASP A 276 22.22 -13.41 10.82
N PRO A 277 21.18 -12.79 11.42
CA PRO A 277 20.61 -11.58 10.86
C PRO A 277 21.63 -10.43 10.91
N PRO A 278 21.74 -9.60 9.86
CA PRO A 278 22.63 -8.46 9.87
C PRO A 278 22.21 -7.47 10.96
N SER A 279 23.17 -7.00 11.75
CA SER A 279 22.92 -5.99 12.77
C SER A 279 22.70 -4.63 12.12
N ILE A 280 21.63 -3.95 12.53
CA ILE A 280 21.31 -2.61 12.04
C ILE A 280 21.99 -1.59 12.95
N PRO A 281 22.77 -0.63 12.41
CA PRO A 281 23.40 0.39 13.23
C PRO A 281 22.37 1.22 14.03
N LEU A 282 22.60 1.38 15.34
CA LEU A 282 21.74 2.19 16.23
C LEU A 282 21.46 3.62 15.73
N PRO A 283 22.41 4.34 15.07
CA PRO A 283 22.12 5.66 14.50
C PRO A 283 20.99 5.64 13.46
N VAL A 284 20.88 4.56 12.67
CA VAL A 284 19.82 4.38 11.67
C VAL A 284 18.48 4.21 12.39
N LEU A 285 18.40 3.31 13.38
CA LEU A 285 17.17 3.06 14.14
C LEU A 285 16.67 4.31 14.89
N ARG A 286 17.58 5.14 15.41
CA ARG A 286 17.21 6.41 16.07
C ARG A 286 16.68 7.46 15.10
N ARG A 287 17.21 7.51 13.87
CA ARG A 287 16.77 8.48 12.84
C ARG A 287 15.52 8.00 12.11
N PHE A 288 15.42 6.70 11.85
CA PHE A 288 14.38 6.02 11.11
C PHE A 288 13.81 4.89 11.98
N PRO A 289 12.81 5.18 12.84
CA PRO A 289 12.30 4.21 13.80
C PRO A 289 11.47 3.08 13.19
N SER A 290 11.02 3.21 11.94
CA SER A 290 10.13 2.24 11.31
C SER A 290 10.80 1.48 10.17
N LEU A 291 10.49 0.19 10.04
CA LEU A 291 10.97 -0.69 8.98
C LEU A 291 9.86 -0.88 7.94
N VAL A 292 10.20 -0.83 6.65
CA VAL A 292 9.26 -1.09 5.56
C VAL A 292 9.83 -2.08 4.55
N GLN A 293 8.93 -2.85 3.94
CA GLN A 293 9.23 -3.75 2.84
C GLN A 293 8.07 -3.73 1.84
N LEU A 294 8.40 -3.54 0.57
CA LEU A 294 7.45 -3.52 -0.53
C LEU A 294 7.92 -4.48 -1.61
N GLY A 295 6.96 -5.09 -2.29
CA GLY A 295 7.24 -5.95 -3.43
C GLY A 295 6.03 -6.01 -4.34
N THR A 296 6.26 -5.95 -5.65
CA THR A 296 5.23 -6.15 -6.67
C THR A 296 5.63 -7.28 -7.59
N ALA A 297 4.62 -7.98 -8.12
CA ALA A 297 4.81 -9.03 -9.09
C ALA A 297 5.29 -8.43 -10.43
N PRO A 298 6.10 -9.16 -11.21
CA PRO A 298 6.65 -8.67 -12.47
C PRO A 298 5.57 -8.34 -13.53
N ARG A 299 4.35 -8.83 -13.34
CA ARG A 299 3.19 -8.48 -14.20
C ARG A 299 2.65 -7.07 -13.95
N VAL A 300 2.95 -6.47 -12.80
CA VAL A 300 2.56 -5.10 -12.46
C VAL A 300 3.52 -4.13 -13.15
N LEU A 301 3.16 -3.70 -14.35
CA LEU A 301 3.94 -2.72 -15.12
C LEU A 301 3.65 -1.27 -14.70
N ASP A 302 2.55 -1.05 -13.98
CA ASP A 302 2.13 0.27 -13.53
C ASP A 302 2.88 0.68 -12.26
N VAL A 303 3.88 1.53 -12.45
CA VAL A 303 4.67 2.11 -11.36
C VAL A 303 3.78 2.95 -10.42
N GLY A 304 2.66 3.48 -10.91
CA GLY A 304 1.71 4.27 -10.13
C GLY A 304 1.08 3.47 -9.01
N ALA A 305 0.63 2.25 -9.30
CA ALA A 305 0.03 1.35 -8.31
C ALA A 305 1.02 0.95 -7.21
N SER A 306 2.28 0.68 -7.59
CA SER A 306 3.38 0.38 -6.64
C SER A 306 3.69 1.56 -5.71
N ARG A 307 3.52 2.79 -6.20
CA ARG A 307 3.66 4.00 -5.37
C ARG A 307 2.45 4.26 -4.50
N SER A 308 1.24 4.02 -4.98
CA SER A 308 0.04 4.11 -4.15
C SER A 308 0.14 3.18 -2.93
N LEU A 309 0.68 1.97 -3.12
CA LEU A 309 1.05 1.05 -2.05
C LEU A 309 2.00 1.70 -1.03
N ALA A 310 3.10 2.29 -1.50
CA ALA A 310 4.09 2.98 -0.66
C ALA A 310 3.48 4.16 0.10
N ILE A 311 2.77 5.05 -0.61
CA ILE A 311 2.10 6.22 -0.04
C ILE A 311 1.14 5.79 1.06
N CYS A 312 0.34 4.73 0.84
CA CYS A 312 -0.59 4.23 1.85
C CYS A 312 0.13 3.71 3.11
N LEU A 313 1.18 2.90 2.94
CA LEU A 313 1.97 2.39 4.07
C LEU A 313 2.67 3.50 4.86
N LEU A 314 3.34 4.42 4.16
CA LEU A 314 4.02 5.56 4.78
C LEU A 314 3.01 6.46 5.50
N SER A 315 1.84 6.67 4.91
CA SER A 315 0.75 7.41 5.55
C SER A 315 0.32 6.75 6.84
N ALA A 316 0.17 5.43 6.84
CA ALA A 316 -0.21 4.66 8.01
C ALA A 316 0.83 4.76 9.14
N LEU A 317 2.11 4.64 8.81
CA LEU A 317 3.20 4.76 9.79
C LEU A 317 3.32 6.17 10.36
N ARG A 318 3.21 7.20 9.51
CA ARG A 318 3.26 8.60 9.93
C ARG A 318 2.07 9.00 10.78
N ALA A 319 0.86 8.54 10.44
CA ALA A 319 -0.34 8.73 11.26
C ALA A 319 -0.19 8.16 12.69
N ASN A 320 0.70 7.18 12.88
CA ASN A 320 1.03 6.59 14.18
C ASN A 320 2.35 7.12 14.77
N GLY A 321 2.82 8.27 14.30
CA GLY A 321 3.93 9.02 14.91
C GLY A 321 5.32 8.64 14.40
N SER A 322 5.44 7.85 13.34
CA SER A 322 6.74 7.58 12.74
C SER A 322 7.38 8.85 12.18
N ARG A 323 8.67 9.03 12.48
CA ARG A 323 9.48 10.16 12.00
C ARG A 323 10.29 9.86 10.74
N GLY A 324 10.38 8.59 10.37
CA GLY A 324 11.19 8.13 9.26
C GLY A 324 11.15 6.62 9.12
N VAL A 325 11.41 6.15 7.91
CA VAL A 325 11.41 4.73 7.56
C VAL A 325 12.76 4.33 6.97
N PHE A 326 13.12 3.06 7.10
CA PHE A 326 14.20 2.45 6.34
C PHE A 326 13.74 1.10 5.78
N CYS A 327 14.42 0.63 4.73
CA CYS A 327 14.21 -0.69 4.15
C CYS A 327 15.54 -1.44 4.07
N GLN A 328 15.46 -2.77 3.98
CA GLN A 328 16.62 -3.61 3.68
C GLN A 328 16.44 -4.18 2.28
N VAL A 329 17.42 -3.91 1.42
CA VAL A 329 17.39 -4.35 0.02
C VAL A 329 18.70 -5.07 -0.27
N SER A 330 18.63 -6.18 -1.01
CA SER A 330 19.83 -6.87 -1.47
C SER A 330 20.57 -6.01 -2.48
N ALA A 331 21.89 -5.92 -2.37
CA ALA A 331 22.72 -5.19 -3.34
C ALA A 331 22.62 -5.75 -4.76
N ALA A 332 22.20 -7.02 -4.91
CA ALA A 332 21.99 -7.65 -6.21
C ALA A 332 20.64 -7.25 -6.85
N ASP A 333 19.66 -6.78 -6.07
CA ASP A 333 18.32 -6.43 -6.55
C ASP A 333 18.28 -4.97 -7.04
N GLN A 334 18.78 -4.77 -8.26
CA GLN A 334 18.80 -3.46 -8.90
C GLN A 334 17.39 -2.88 -9.12
N GLN A 335 16.37 -3.72 -9.29
CA GLN A 335 15.01 -3.26 -9.51
C GLN A 335 14.45 -2.61 -8.25
N GLN A 336 14.54 -3.29 -7.10
CA GLN A 336 14.12 -2.72 -5.82
C GLN A 336 14.94 -1.49 -5.43
N LEU A 337 16.26 -1.52 -5.62
CA LEU A 337 17.09 -0.34 -5.39
C LEU A 337 16.63 0.86 -6.24
N SER A 338 16.40 0.65 -7.53
CA SER A 338 15.91 1.71 -8.43
C SER A 338 14.52 2.22 -8.05
N PHE A 339 13.67 1.36 -7.50
CA PHE A 339 12.34 1.72 -7.03
C PHE A 339 12.43 2.60 -5.78
N TYR A 340 13.16 2.15 -4.75
CA TYR A 340 13.32 2.92 -3.52
C TYR A 340 14.08 4.24 -3.75
N SER A 341 15.13 4.26 -4.58
CA SER A 341 15.84 5.51 -4.91
C SER A 341 14.97 6.54 -5.61
N LYS A 342 13.87 6.12 -6.25
CA LYS A 342 12.90 7.04 -6.86
C LYS A 342 11.87 7.56 -5.86
N LEU A 343 11.70 6.93 -4.70
CA LEU A 343 10.74 7.37 -3.68
C LEU A 343 11.27 8.53 -2.81
N GLY A 344 12.57 8.82 -2.87
CA GLY A 344 13.26 9.81 -2.03
C GLY A 344 13.97 9.16 -0.85
#